data_AF-A0A954QCA1-F1
#
_entry.id   AF-A0A954QCA1-F1
#
_cell.length_a   1.000
_cell.length_b   1.000
_cell.length_c   1.000
_cell.angle_alpha   90.00
_cell.angle_beta   90.00
_cell.angle_gamma   90.00
#
_symmetry.space_group_name_H-M   'P 1'
#
loop_
_entity.id
_entity.type
_entity.pdbx_description
1 polymer ?
#
loop_
_entity_poly.entity_id
_entity_poly.type
_entity_poly.pdbx_seq_one_letter_code
_entity_poly.pdbx_strand_id
1 'polypeptide(L)'
;IDKGRLEAFRPISHAVITLATLVRGEDASSSFHHMFCHMVKGGGGDWLQVSEELRNPYWGAEMLTCGKQVTELGLVPLEGANE
;
A
#
# COMPACT_ATOMS: atom_id res chain seq x y z
N ILE A 1 0.04 -4.59 21.89
CA ILE A 1 -0.11 -5.01 20.48
C ILE A 1 0.92 -6.11 20.24
N ASP A 2 0.49 -7.29 19.81
CA ASP A 2 1.37 -8.45 19.66
C ASP A 2 2.42 -8.21 18.56
N LYS A 3 3.71 -8.37 18.89
CA LYS A 3 4.84 -8.24 17.96
C LYS A 3 4.69 -9.17 16.76
N GLY A 4 4.16 -10.38 16.96
CA GLY A 4 3.94 -11.34 15.89
C GLY A 4 3.03 -10.82 14.79
N ARG A 5 2.03 -9.99 15.14
CA ARG A 5 1.11 -9.37 14.18
C ARG A 5 1.82 -8.38 13.25
N LEU A 6 2.78 -7.62 13.78
CA LEU A 6 3.49 -6.58 13.02
C LEU A 6 4.53 -7.20 12.08
N GLU A 7 5.23 -8.24 12.54
CA GLU A 7 6.23 -8.96 11.75
C GLU A 7 5.57 -9.80 10.64
N ALA A 8 4.42 -10.42 10.91
CA ALA A 8 3.67 -11.19 9.92
C ALA A 8 2.97 -10.32 8.87
N PHE A 9 2.68 -9.05 9.17
CA PHE A 9 1.95 -8.18 8.24
C PHE A 9 2.75 -7.87 6.98
N ARG A 10 4.06 -7.62 7.09
CA ARG A 10 4.91 -7.23 5.95
C ARG A 10 4.84 -8.19 4.76
N PRO A 11 5.10 -9.51 4.89
CA PRO A 11 5.05 -10.42 3.75
C PRO A 11 3.65 -10.52 3.12
N ILE A 12 2.59 -10.46 3.94
CA ILE A 12 1.20 -10.49 3.45
C ILE A 12 0.89 -9.22 2.65
N SER A 13 1.24 -8.08 3.22
CA SER A 13 1.04 -6.77 2.59
C SER A 13 1.74 -6.70 1.23
N HIS A 14 3.00 -7.13 1.18
CA HIS A 14 3.76 -7.17 -0.06
C HIS A 14 3.11 -8.09 -1.11
N ALA A 15 2.66 -9.29 -0.71
CA ALA A 15 1.98 -10.21 -1.62
C ALA A 15 0.66 -9.61 -2.18
N VAL A 16 -0.13 -8.92 -1.34
CA VAL A 16 -1.35 -8.25 -1.78
C VAL A 16 -1.05 -7.13 -2.78
N ILE A 17 0.00 -6.33 -2.53
CA ILE A 17 0.43 -5.29 -3.45
C ILE A 17 0.87 -5.90 -4.78
N THR A 18 1.70 -6.95 -4.75
CA THR A 18 2.13 -7.65 -5.97
C THR A 18 0.94 -8.16 -6.77
N LEU A 19 -0.03 -8.81 -6.13
CA LEU A 19 -1.25 -9.28 -6.81
C LEU A 19 -2.05 -8.10 -7.38
N ALA A 20 -2.29 -7.05 -6.59
CA ALA A 20 -3.04 -5.88 -7.03
C ALA A 20 -2.38 -5.17 -8.22
N THR A 21 -1.05 -5.15 -8.30
CA THR A 21 -0.33 -4.58 -9.44
C THR A 21 -0.39 -5.47 -10.67
N LEU A 22 -0.41 -6.80 -10.52
CA LEU A 22 -0.32 -7.73 -11.63
C LEU A 22 -1.66 -8.12 -12.26
N VAL A 23 -2.73 -8.25 -11.46
CA VAL A 23 -3.98 -8.89 -11.92
C VAL A 23 -5.19 -7.97 -11.90
N ARG A 24 -5.04 -6.72 -11.46
CA ARG A 24 -6.15 -5.79 -11.39
C ARG A 24 -6.49 -5.27 -12.79
N GLY A 25 -7.73 -5.50 -13.20
CA GLY A 25 -8.24 -4.99 -14.48
C GLY A 25 -8.58 -3.51 -14.43
N GLU A 26 -8.74 -2.92 -15.61
CA GLU A 26 -9.11 -1.50 -15.81
C GLU A 26 -10.50 -1.18 -15.24
N ASP A 27 -11.41 -2.16 -15.22
CA ASP A 27 -12.77 -2.04 -14.66
C ASP A 27 -12.82 -2.12 -13.11
N ALA A 28 -11.68 -2.07 -12.43
CA ALA A 28 -11.66 -2.13 -10.98
C ALA A 28 -12.38 -0.91 -10.38
N SER A 29 -13.53 -1.17 -9.74
CA SER A 29 -14.44 -0.14 -9.20
C SER A 29 -13.89 0.80 -8.11
N SER A 30 -12.68 0.57 -7.61
CA SER A 30 -12.05 1.39 -6.57
C SER A 30 -10.62 1.74 -6.95
N SER A 31 -10.02 2.72 -6.29
CA SER A 31 -8.57 2.90 -6.29
C SER A 31 -7.97 2.49 -4.94
N PHE A 32 -6.66 2.24 -4.93
CA PHE A 32 -5.88 1.99 -3.72
C PHE A 32 -4.65 2.87 -3.74
N HIS A 33 -4.34 3.49 -2.62
CA HIS A 33 -3.09 4.18 -2.42
C HIS A 33 -2.04 3.18 -1.94
N HIS A 34 -0.99 2.99 -2.73
CA HIS A 34 0.19 2.26 -2.31
C HIS A 34 1.04 3.17 -1.45
N MET A 35 1.25 2.78 -0.20
CA MET A 35 1.98 3.53 0.81
C MET A 35 3.28 2.81 1.18
N PHE A 36 4.28 3.57 1.62
CA PHE A 36 5.56 3.04 2.09
C PHE A 36 6.14 3.87 3.23
N CYS A 37 6.69 3.24 4.27
CA CYS A 37 7.46 3.88 5.34
C CYS A 37 8.79 3.13 5.51
N HIS A 38 9.91 3.84 5.26
CA HIS A 38 11.27 3.28 5.36
C HIS A 38 11.70 2.98 6.81
N MET A 39 10.98 3.52 7.81
CA MET A 39 11.28 3.30 9.22
C MET A 39 10.79 1.95 9.76
N VAL A 40 9.98 1.22 9.00
CA VAL A 40 9.55 -0.13 9.37
C VAL A 40 10.79 -1.05 9.43
N LYS A 41 10.91 -1.82 10.51
CA LYS A 41 12.06 -2.72 10.73
C LYS A 41 12.17 -3.77 9.60
N GLY A 42 13.40 -4.11 9.25
CA GLY A 42 13.68 -5.11 8.21
C GLY A 42 13.74 -4.57 6.78
N GLY A 43 13.93 -3.25 6.62
CA GLY A 43 14.15 -2.61 5.30
C GLY A 43 12.97 -1.80 4.77
N GLY A 44 12.05 -1.38 5.65
CA GLY A 44 10.83 -0.68 5.26
C GLY A 44 9.63 -1.62 5.10
N GLY A 45 8.47 -1.01 4.92
CA GLY A 45 7.19 -1.70 4.83
C GLY A 45 6.21 -0.90 3.99
N ASP A 46 5.54 -1.62 3.09
CA ASP A 46 4.53 -1.14 2.18
C ASP A 46 3.14 -1.67 2.56
N TRP A 47 2.09 -0.96 2.16
CA TRP A 47 0.70 -1.38 2.31
C TRP A 47 -0.22 -0.68 1.30
N LEU A 48 -1.42 -1.23 1.13
CA LEU A 48 -2.51 -0.59 0.41
C LEU A 48 -3.53 -0.03 1.41
N GLN A 49 -4.10 1.12 1.08
CA GLN A 49 -5.25 1.69 1.77
C GLN A 49 -6.19 2.40 0.79
N VAL A 50 -7.47 2.51 1.14
CA VAL A 50 -8.49 3.20 0.31
C VAL A 50 -8.59 4.69 0.65
N SER A 51 -8.34 5.05 1.90
CA SER A 51 -8.34 6.45 2.34
C SER A 51 -7.07 7.16 1.90
N GLU A 52 -7.14 8.45 1.59
CA GLU A 52 -5.96 9.30 1.40
C GLU A 52 -5.22 9.59 2.73
N GLU A 53 -5.97 9.65 3.84
CA GLU A 53 -5.39 9.86 5.17
C GLU A 53 -4.41 8.72 5.50
N LEU A 54 -3.13 9.06 5.64
CA LEU A 54 -2.05 8.11 5.93
C LEU A 54 -2.30 7.36 7.24
N ARG A 55 -2.45 6.03 7.16
CA ARG A 55 -2.71 5.16 8.31
C ARG A 55 -1.80 3.94 8.29
N ASN A 56 -0.60 4.12 8.82
CA ASN A 56 0.42 3.09 8.89
C ASN A 56 0.02 1.95 9.86
N PRO A 57 -0.04 0.69 9.39
CA PRO A 57 -0.47 -0.45 10.22
C PRO A 57 0.66 -1.06 11.07
N TYR A 58 1.91 -0.66 10.88
CA TYR A 58 3.09 -1.36 11.42
C TYR A 58 3.41 -1.06 12.87
N TRP A 59 3.00 0.08 13.46
CA TRP A 59 3.38 0.39 14.84
C TRP A 59 2.38 1.28 15.59
N GLY A 60 1.10 1.01 15.40
CA GLY A 60 0.02 1.69 16.14
C GLY A 60 0.12 3.21 16.05
N ALA A 61 -0.20 3.90 17.16
CA ALA A 61 -0.28 5.35 17.20
C ALA A 61 1.05 6.07 16.93
N GLU A 62 2.19 5.48 17.33
CA GLU A 62 3.51 6.13 17.20
C GLU A 62 3.96 6.28 15.74
N MET A 63 3.50 5.39 14.85
CA MET A 63 3.81 5.46 13.41
C MET A 63 2.61 5.75 12.55
N LEU A 64 1.42 6.01 13.11
CA LEU A 64 0.15 6.08 12.36
C LEU A 64 0.25 6.99 11.13
N THR A 65 0.99 8.10 11.25
CA THR A 65 1.23 9.08 10.18
C THR A 65 2.66 9.03 9.61
N CYS A 66 3.44 7.97 9.85
CA CYS A 66 4.72 7.73 9.14
C CYS A 66 4.46 7.08 7.79
N GLY A 67 5.05 7.67 6.76
CA GLY A 67 5.12 7.07 5.44
C GLY A 67 4.84 8.11 4.38
N LYS A 68 4.74 7.62 3.15
CA LYS A 68 4.38 8.42 1.99
C LYS A 68 3.63 7.54 1.00
N GLN A 69 2.76 8.17 0.22
CA GLN A 69 2.21 7.53 -0.96
C GLN A 69 3.30 7.34 -2.01
N VAL A 70 3.36 6.15 -2.58
CA VAL A 70 4.25 5.75 -3.67
C VAL A 70 3.53 5.93 -5.00
N THR A 71 2.32 5.39 -5.11
CA THR A 71 1.48 5.51 -6.31
C THR A 71 0.01 5.28 -5.95
N GLU A 72 -0.88 5.65 -6.85
CA GLU A 72 -2.28 5.22 -6.82
C GLU A 72 -2.48 4.09 -7.83
N LEU A 73 -3.06 2.99 -7.36
CA LEU A 73 -3.49 1.88 -8.20
C LEU A 73 -4.98 2.10 -8.49
N GLY A 74 -5.39 2.19 -9.75
CA GLY A 74 -6.81 2.25 -10.12
C GLY A 74 -7.18 3.38 -11.08
N LEU A 75 -6.27 4.32 -11.34
CA LEU A 75 -6.45 5.29 -12.42
C LEU A 75 -5.38 4.99 -13.47
N VAL A 76 -5.80 4.43 -14.60
CA VAL A 76 -5.01 4.57 -15.82
C VAL A 76 -5.02 6.07 -16.13
N PRO A 77 -3.88 6.77 -16.19
CA PRO A 77 -3.84 8.11 -16.73
C PRO A 77 -4.37 8.03 -18.17
N LEU A 78 -5.41 8.80 -18.50
CA LEU A 78 -5.96 8.90 -19.86
C LEU A 78 -5.01 9.64 -20.81
N GLU A 79 -3.77 9.19 -20.93
CA GLU A 79 -2.85 9.66 -21.96
C GLU A 79 -2.17 8.44 -22.60
N GLY A 80 -2.75 7.95 -23.71
CA GLY A 80 -2.10 6.94 -24.55
C GLY A 80 -3.00 5.94 -25.26
N ALA A 81 -4.31 5.89 -25.00
CA ALA A 81 -5.24 5.04 -25.76
C ALA A 81 -5.68 5.73 -27.06
N ASN A 82 -4.73 6.00 -27.95
CA ASN A 82 -4.93 6.26 -29.38
C ASN A 82 -3.57 6.18 -30.05
N GLU A 83 -3.20 4.98 -30.52
CA GLU A 83 -2.58 4.69 -31.82
C GLU A 83 -2.52 3.17 -32.04
#